data_AF-A0A412G6H1-F1
#
_entry.id   AF-A0A412G6H1-F1
#
_cell.length_a   1.000
_cell.length_b   1.000
_cell.length_c   1.000
_cell.angle_alpha   90.00
_cell.angle_beta   90.00
_cell.angle_gamma   90.00
#
_symmetry.space_group_name_H-M   'P 1'
#
loop_
_entity.id
_entity.type
_entity.pdbx_description
1 polymer ?
#
loop_
_entity_poly.entity_id
_entity_poly.type
_entity_poly.pdbx_seq_one_letter_code
_entity_poly.pdbx_strand_id
1 'polypeptide(L)'
;MSYAKRLELALIEADLKAAELSRRTGISKACLSQYLSGVSIPREDRQELIADALSKDLDWFFPEKDEPIPGADEELPDGRVPVYLAAAKLQMSPQKLRQALQQKRAPFGFAVWSEKSWTYHICGAQLKAYLGIKKESSAATGESR
;
A
#
# COMPACT_ATOMS: atom_id res chain seq x y z
N MET A 1 -5.59 -11.16 5.81
CA MET A 1 -5.23 -12.60 5.78
C MET A 1 -4.03 -12.81 4.87
N SER A 2 -3.18 -13.81 5.12
CA SER A 2 -2.06 -14.17 4.23
C SER A 2 -2.53 -15.09 3.09
N TYR A 3 -1.79 -15.10 1.98
CA TYR A 3 -2.03 -16.00 0.84
C TYR A 3 -2.17 -17.47 1.25
N ALA A 4 -1.25 -17.95 2.10
CA ALA A 4 -1.25 -19.31 2.63
C ALA A 4 -2.59 -19.74 3.25
N LYS A 5 -3.16 -18.89 4.12
CA LYS A 5 -4.47 -19.15 4.75
C LYS A 5 -5.60 -19.16 3.73
N ARG A 6 -5.55 -18.31 2.71
CA ARG A 6 -6.55 -18.30 1.64
C ARG A 6 -6.47 -19.55 0.78
N LEU A 7 -5.25 -19.99 0.46
CA LEU A 7 -5.03 -21.23 -0.28
C LEU A 7 -5.57 -22.45 0.49
N GLU A 8 -5.34 -22.50 1.80
CA GLU A 8 -5.91 -23.54 2.67
C GLU A 8 -7.44 -23.49 2.69
N LEU A 9 -8.04 -22.30 2.84
CA LEU A 9 -9.49 -22.12 2.79
C LEU A 9 -10.09 -22.54 1.44
N ALA A 10 -9.47 -22.16 0.32
CA ALA A 10 -9.95 -22.54 -1.01
C ALA A 10 -9.91 -24.06 -1.22
N LEU A 11 -8.90 -24.74 -0.68
CA LEU A 11 -8.83 -26.20 -0.70
C LEU A 11 -9.96 -26.83 0.13
N ILE A 12 -10.26 -26.27 1.30
CA ILE A 12 -11.36 -26.74 2.16
C ILE A 12 -12.72 -26.51 1.48
N GLU A 13 -12.95 -25.33 0.92
CA GLU A 13 -14.20 -25.00 0.20
C GLU A 13 -14.41 -25.88 -1.04
N ALA A 14 -13.32 -26.19 -1.76
CA ALA A 14 -13.37 -27.04 -2.94
C ALA A 14 -13.38 -28.54 -2.61
N ASP A 15 -13.31 -28.93 -1.33
CA ASP A 15 -13.10 -30.32 -0.87
C ASP A 15 -11.89 -31.01 -1.55
N LEU A 16 -10.84 -30.24 -1.83
CA LEU A 16 -9.64 -30.70 -2.52
C LEU A 16 -8.46 -30.87 -1.57
N LYS A 17 -7.70 -31.95 -1.76
CA LYS A 17 -6.41 -32.15 -1.08
C LYS A 17 -5.28 -31.52 -1.89
N ALA A 18 -4.23 -31.05 -1.22
CA ALA A 18 -3.02 -30.53 -1.88
C ALA A 18 -2.39 -31.53 -2.88
N ALA A 19 -2.55 -32.83 -2.63
CA ALA A 19 -2.11 -33.87 -3.55
C ALA A 19 -2.90 -33.91 -4.87
N GLU A 20 -4.18 -33.55 -4.84
CA GLU A 20 -5.05 -33.47 -6.01
C GLU A 20 -4.80 -32.16 -6.78
N LEU A 21 -4.63 -31.05 -6.05
CA LEU A 21 -4.21 -29.78 -6.63
C LEU A 21 -2.87 -29.93 -7.38
N SER A 22 -1.93 -30.71 -6.84
CA SER A 22 -0.66 -31.04 -7.49
C SER A 22 -0.86 -31.74 -8.84
N ARG A 23 -1.84 -32.65 -8.93
CA ARG A 23 -2.14 -33.38 -10.16
C ARG A 23 -2.79 -32.48 -11.21
N ARG A 24 -3.68 -31.58 -10.78
CA ARG A 24 -4.39 -30.65 -11.69
C ARG A 24 -3.48 -29.54 -12.23
N THR A 25 -2.64 -28.97 -11.38
CA THR A 25 -1.78 -27.82 -11.74
C THR A 25 -0.41 -28.23 -12.28
N GLY A 26 -0.03 -29.50 -12.14
CA GLY A 26 1.33 -29.98 -12.45
C GLY A 26 2.40 -29.48 -11.47
N ILE A 27 2.03 -28.73 -10.44
CA ILE A 27 2.95 -28.22 -9.42
C ILE A 27 3.30 -29.34 -8.45
N SER A 28 4.60 -29.48 -8.12
CA SER A 28 5.04 -30.51 -7.18
C SER A 28 4.45 -30.30 -5.77
N LYS A 29 4.16 -31.41 -5.06
CA LYS A 29 3.67 -31.37 -3.68
C LYS A 29 4.59 -30.58 -2.73
N ALA A 30 5.90 -30.60 -2.98
CA ALA A 30 6.87 -29.83 -2.22
C ALA A 30 6.68 -28.32 -2.38
N CYS A 31 6.48 -27.85 -3.63
CA CYS A 31 6.17 -26.44 -3.90
C CYS A 31 4.84 -26.02 -3.25
N LEU A 32 3.78 -26.83 -3.40
CA LEU A 32 2.49 -26.54 -2.76
C LEU A 32 2.59 -26.49 -1.23
N SER A 33 3.38 -27.36 -0.62
CA SER A 33 3.63 -27.33 0.83
C SER A 33 4.34 -26.04 1.27
N GLN A 34 5.31 -25.55 0.50
CA GLN A 34 5.94 -24.26 0.75
C GLN A 34 4.97 -23.08 0.65
N TYR A 35 4.02 -23.16 -0.29
CA TYR A 35 2.99 -22.13 -0.50
C TYR A 35 1.96 -22.13 0.65
N LEU A 36 1.51 -23.31 1.07
CA LEU A 36 0.62 -23.48 2.22
C LEU A 36 1.28 -23.07 3.54
N SER A 37 2.59 -23.25 3.65
CA SER A 37 3.36 -22.79 4.81
C SER A 37 3.63 -21.28 4.76
N GLY A 38 3.38 -20.61 3.63
CA GLY A 38 3.65 -19.19 3.42
C GLY A 38 5.14 -18.83 3.33
N VAL A 39 6.02 -19.83 3.16
CA VAL A 39 7.47 -19.64 3.02
C VAL A 39 7.81 -19.06 1.66
N SER A 40 7.02 -19.41 0.64
CA SER A 40 7.20 -18.96 -0.73
C SER A 40 5.86 -18.57 -1.34
N ILE A 41 5.89 -17.62 -2.28
CA ILE A 41 4.73 -17.20 -3.06
C ILE A 41 4.94 -17.74 -4.48
N PRO A 42 3.94 -18.39 -5.10
CA PRO A 42 4.03 -18.84 -6.48
C PRO A 42 4.29 -17.67 -7.44
N ARG A 43 4.96 -17.92 -8.55
CA ARG A 43 5.07 -16.95 -9.66
C ARG A 43 3.73 -16.84 -10.39
N GLU A 44 3.53 -15.76 -11.13
CA GLU A 44 2.30 -15.43 -11.88
C GLU A 44 1.74 -16.64 -12.65
N ASP A 45 2.57 -17.30 -13.47
CA ASP A 45 2.18 -18.50 -14.23
C ASP A 45 1.54 -19.61 -13.36
N ARG A 46 2.07 -19.79 -12.14
CA ARG A 46 1.59 -20.81 -11.18
C ARG A 46 0.38 -20.33 -10.40
N GLN A 47 0.27 -19.02 -10.19
CA GLN A 47 -0.91 -18.45 -9.54
C GLN A 47 -2.14 -18.65 -10.42
N GLU A 48 -2.02 -18.39 -11.72
CA GLU A 48 -3.10 -18.63 -12.69
C GLU A 48 -3.54 -20.10 -12.71
N LEU A 49 -2.58 -21.04 -12.72
CA LEU A 49 -2.89 -22.47 -12.65
C LEU A 49 -3.64 -22.87 -11.37
N ILE A 50 -3.23 -22.31 -10.22
CA ILE A 50 -3.87 -22.59 -8.93
C ILE A 50 -5.28 -21.98 -8.89
N ALA A 51 -5.43 -20.77 -9.40
CA ALA A 51 -6.70 -20.05 -9.50
C ALA A 51 -7.70 -20.81 -10.39
N ASP A 52 -7.27 -21.23 -11.58
CA ASP A 52 -8.06 -22.05 -12.50
C ASP A 52 -8.47 -23.38 -11.87
N ALA A 53 -7.52 -24.09 -11.25
CA ALA A 53 -7.77 -25.39 -10.61
C ALA A 53 -8.75 -25.32 -9.42
N LEU A 54 -8.82 -24.17 -8.74
CA LEU A 54 -9.71 -23.91 -7.60
C LEU A 54 -10.97 -23.13 -8.02
N SER A 55 -11.10 -22.77 -9.30
CA SER A 55 -12.17 -21.90 -9.82
C SER A 55 -12.36 -20.63 -8.98
N LYS A 56 -11.25 -20.02 -8.59
CA LYS A 56 -11.19 -18.75 -7.83
C LYS A 56 -10.43 -17.73 -8.64
N ASP A 57 -10.77 -16.46 -8.48
CA ASP A 57 -10.05 -15.38 -9.11
C ASP A 57 -8.69 -15.13 -8.43
N LEU A 58 -7.70 -14.62 -9.16
CA LEU A 58 -6.42 -14.20 -8.59
C LEU A 58 -6.61 -13.11 -7.54
N ASP A 59 -7.57 -12.21 -7.77
CA ASP A 59 -7.95 -11.16 -6.84
C ASP A 59 -8.54 -11.73 -5.53
N TRP A 60 -9.01 -12.97 -5.52
CA TRP A 60 -9.44 -13.61 -4.28
C TRP A 60 -8.24 -14.03 -3.41
N PHE A 61 -7.15 -14.50 -4.01
CA PHE A 61 -5.92 -14.90 -3.30
C PHE A 61 -5.07 -13.70 -2.88
N PHE A 62 -4.96 -12.76 -3.80
CA PHE A 62 -4.30 -11.47 -3.66
C PHE A 62 -5.36 -10.40 -3.83
N PRO A 63 -6.33 -10.28 -2.90
CA PRO A 63 -7.17 -9.12 -2.90
C PRO A 63 -6.20 -7.99 -2.80
N GLU A 64 -6.30 -7.11 -3.80
CA GLU A 64 -5.66 -5.82 -3.76
C GLU A 64 -5.86 -5.37 -2.33
N LYS A 65 -4.75 -5.26 -1.60
CA LYS A 65 -4.86 -4.76 -0.26
C LYS A 65 -5.50 -3.40 -0.50
N ASP A 66 -6.77 -3.29 -0.15
CA ASP A 66 -7.31 -2.15 0.56
C ASP A 66 -6.50 -2.04 1.88
N GLU A 67 -5.19 -1.88 1.76
CA GLU A 67 -4.53 -0.75 2.34
C GLU A 67 -5.02 0.38 1.45
N PRO A 68 -6.16 1.03 1.77
CA PRO A 68 -6.38 2.35 1.24
C PRO A 68 -5.06 3.06 1.49
N ILE A 69 -4.46 3.66 0.47
CA ILE A 69 -3.35 4.59 0.63
C ILE A 69 -3.74 5.47 1.83
N PRO A 70 -3.22 5.25 3.06
CA PRO A 70 -3.81 5.95 4.20
C PRO A 70 -3.48 7.42 4.01
N GLY A 71 -4.50 8.22 3.68
CA GLY A 71 -4.34 9.64 3.41
C GLY A 71 -4.73 10.20 2.04
N ALA A 72 -5.27 9.43 1.09
CA ALA A 72 -5.78 10.02 -0.16
C ALA A 72 -6.96 10.97 0.12
N ASP A 73 -7.93 10.54 0.93
CA ASP A 73 -9.08 11.34 1.39
C ASP A 73 -8.89 11.98 2.77
N GLU A 74 -7.87 11.56 3.53
CA GLU A 74 -7.66 12.13 4.86
C GLU A 74 -7.17 13.59 4.76
N GLU A 75 -7.86 14.49 5.45
CA GLU A 75 -7.43 15.87 5.60
C GLU A 75 -6.06 15.88 6.29
N LEU A 76 -5.14 16.70 5.77
CA LEU A 76 -3.80 16.85 6.35
C LEU A 76 -3.94 17.24 7.83
N PRO A 77 -3.40 16.49 8.79
CA PRO A 77 -3.43 16.90 10.19
C PRO A 77 -2.65 18.21 10.34
N ASP A 78 -3.10 19.10 11.23
CA ASP A 78 -2.41 20.38 11.48
C ASP A 78 -1.02 20.18 12.12
N GLY A 79 -0.78 19.00 12.70
CA GLY A 79 0.50 18.60 13.31
C GLY A 79 1.48 17.92 12.35
N ARG A 80 2.21 16.91 12.86
CA ARG A 80 3.22 16.16 12.11
C ARG A 80 2.55 15.24 11.10
N VAL A 81 2.91 15.38 9.84
CA VAL A 81 2.39 14.56 8.73
C VAL A 81 3.34 13.39 8.44
N PRO A 82 2.85 12.15 8.29
CA PRO A 82 3.68 11.04 7.82
C PRO A 82 4.08 11.22 6.35
N VAL A 83 5.31 10.80 6.02
CA VAL A 83 5.90 10.97 4.67
C VAL A 83 5.01 10.39 3.58
N TYR A 84 4.38 9.26 3.84
CA TYR A 84 3.50 8.61 2.87
C TYR A 84 2.29 9.48 2.50
N LEU A 85 1.61 10.04 3.50
CA LEU A 85 0.45 10.89 3.30
C LEU A 85 0.82 12.18 2.57
N ALA A 86 1.96 12.78 2.93
CA ALA A 86 2.47 13.95 2.22
C ALA A 86 2.83 13.65 0.75
N ALA A 87 3.42 12.49 0.49
CA ALA A 87 3.80 12.05 -0.86
C ALA A 87 2.56 11.81 -1.73
N ALA A 88 1.52 11.20 -1.15
CA ALA A 88 0.23 10.99 -1.81
C ALA A 88 -0.42 12.33 -2.22
N LYS A 89 -0.47 13.32 -1.33
CA LYS A 89 -1.03 14.65 -1.64
C LYS A 89 -0.20 15.41 -2.69
N LEU A 90 1.11 15.18 -2.74
CA LEU A 90 2.01 15.76 -3.74
C LEU A 90 2.06 14.96 -5.05
N GLN A 91 1.29 13.88 -5.17
CA GLN A 91 1.30 12.95 -6.31
C GLN A 91 2.72 12.50 -6.71
N MET A 92 3.56 12.21 -5.71
CA MET A 92 4.93 11.74 -5.94
C MET A 92 5.27 10.53 -5.09
N SER A 93 6.32 9.80 -5.46
CA SER A 93 6.73 8.62 -4.70
C SER A 93 7.28 9.01 -3.30
N PRO A 94 7.00 8.20 -2.25
CA PRO A 94 7.51 8.48 -0.91
C PRO A 94 9.04 8.55 -0.85
N GLN A 95 9.75 7.77 -1.68
CA GLN A 95 11.20 7.80 -1.77
C GLN A 95 11.72 9.15 -2.30
N LYS A 96 11.07 9.71 -3.32
CA LYS A 96 11.44 11.02 -3.87
C LYS A 96 11.22 12.13 -2.84
N LEU A 97 10.14 12.05 -2.06
CA LEU A 97 9.89 13.00 -0.98
C LEU A 97 10.94 12.88 0.15
N ARG A 98 11.35 11.67 0.53
CA ARG A 98 12.44 11.45 1.50
C ARG A 98 13.74 12.10 1.04
N GLN A 99 14.11 11.89 -0.23
CA GLN A 99 15.30 12.48 -0.81
C GLN A 99 15.23 14.01 -0.84
N ALA A 100 14.07 14.59 -1.19
CA ALA A 100 13.86 16.04 -1.17
C ALA A 100 14.00 16.64 0.24
N LEU A 101 13.50 15.95 1.27
CA LEU A 101 13.63 16.35 2.68
C LEU A 101 15.09 16.26 3.18
N GLN A 102 15.83 15.23 2.76
CA GLN A 102 17.26 15.09 3.06
C GLN A 102 18.10 16.18 2.38
N GLN A 103 17.76 16.52 1.13
CA GLN A 103 18.42 17.57 0.35
C GLN A 103 18.00 18.99 0.76
N LYS A 104 17.13 19.15 1.77
CA LYS A 104 16.56 20.45 2.20
C LYS A 104 15.87 21.23 1.06
N ARG A 105 15.33 20.52 0.07
CA ARG A 105 14.59 21.11 -1.07
C ARG A 105 13.10 21.28 -0.79
N ALA A 106 12.56 20.59 0.22
CA ALA A 106 11.16 20.68 0.62
C ALA A 106 10.98 21.75 1.71
N PRO A 107 10.20 22.82 1.48
CA PRO A 107 10.03 23.93 2.43
C PRO A 107 9.10 23.61 3.62
N PHE A 108 8.39 22.49 3.56
CA PHE A 108 7.35 22.10 4.52
C PHE A 108 7.80 21.02 5.52
N GLY A 109 9.10 20.70 5.55
CA GLY A 109 9.63 19.68 6.44
C GLY A 109 11.15 19.54 6.37
N PHE A 110 11.69 18.69 7.23
CA PHE A 110 13.11 18.37 7.28
C PHE A 110 13.34 16.90 7.66
N ALA A 111 14.52 16.39 7.31
CA ALA A 111 14.99 15.09 7.75
C ALA A 111 16.16 15.28 8.73
N VAL A 112 16.12 14.57 9.85
CA VAL A 112 17.19 14.51 10.83
C VAL A 112 17.82 13.13 10.76
N TRP A 113 19.14 13.07 10.61
CA TRP A 113 19.87 11.83 10.78
C TRP A 113 20.00 11.52 12.28
N SER A 114 19.42 10.41 12.70
CA SER A 114 19.70 9.76 13.97
C SER A 114 20.70 8.64 13.73
N GLU A 115 21.52 8.30 14.73
CA GLU A 115 22.71 7.41 14.60
C GLU A 115 22.50 6.12 13.79
N LYS A 116 21.27 5.58 13.75
CA LYS A 116 20.93 4.36 12.97
C LYS A 116 19.75 4.54 12.00
N SER A 117 19.12 5.72 11.92
CA SER A 117 17.93 5.91 11.08
C SER A 117 17.65 7.38 10.74
N TRP A 118 17.01 7.62 9.60
CA TRP A 118 16.48 8.94 9.26
C TRP A 118 15.12 9.17 9.93
N THR A 119 15.00 10.25 10.69
CA THR A 119 13.73 10.73 11.25
C THR A 119 13.20 11.88 10.40
N TYR A 120 11.99 11.72 9.86
CA TYR A 120 11.36 12.72 9.00
C TYR A 120 10.32 13.53 9.77
N HIS A 121 10.39 14.85 9.67
CA HIS A 121 9.41 15.77 10.23
C HIS A 121 8.81 16.60 9.09
N ILE A 122 7.51 16.45 8.88
CA ILE A 122 6.75 17.23 7.91
C ILE A 122 5.68 17.99 8.69
N CYS A 123 5.60 19.30 8.48
CA CYS A 123 4.59 20.15 9.09
C CYS A 123 3.37 20.22 8.16
N GLY A 124 2.21 19.79 8.65
CA GLY A 124 0.98 19.78 7.86
C GLY A 124 0.51 21.17 7.44
N ALA A 125 0.63 22.16 8.32
CA ALA A 125 0.30 23.55 8.00
C ALA A 125 1.12 24.10 6.82
N GLN A 126 2.43 23.83 6.79
CA GLN A 126 3.30 24.25 5.70
C GLN A 126 3.02 23.49 4.41
N LEU A 127 2.70 22.20 4.50
CA LEU A 127 2.36 21.39 3.33
C LEU A 127 1.02 21.83 2.71
N LYS A 128 0.00 22.13 3.52
CA LYS A 128 -1.28 22.72 3.06
C LYS A 128 -1.06 24.03 2.31
N ALA A 129 -0.22 24.91 2.88
CA ALA A 129 0.14 26.19 2.25
C ALA A 129 0.87 25.98 0.92
N TYR A 130 1.79 25.01 0.85
CA TYR A 130 2.54 24.67 -0.37
C TYR A 130 1.64 24.10 -1.49
N LEU A 131 0.64 23.28 -1.13
CA LEU A 131 -0.35 22.73 -2.07
C LEU A 131 -1.35 23.78 -2.57
N GLY A 132 -1.33 25.00 -2.02
CA GLY A 132 -2.28 26.05 -2.39
C GLY A 132 -3.70 25.80 -1.85
N ILE A 133 -3.87 24.93 -0.85
CA ILE A 133 -5.14 24.80 -0.13
C ILE A 133 -5.28 26.05 0.76
N LYS A 134 -5.68 27.17 0.14
CA LYS A 134 -6.27 28.27 0.88
C LYS A 134 -7.54 27.72 1.51
N LYS A 135 -7.64 27.80 2.85
CA LYS A 135 -8.95 27.93 3.47
C LYS A 135 -9.57 29.16 2.80
N GLU A 136 -10.55 28.97 1.93
CA GLU A 136 -11.45 30.07 1.58
C GLU A 136 -12.16 30.45 2.87
N SER A 137 -11.55 31.37 3.61
CA SER A 137 -12.26 32.17 4.59
C SER A 137 -13.27 32.97 3.80
N SER A 138 -14.51 32.51 3.82
CA SER A 138 -15.68 33.32 3.54
C SER A 138 -15.56 34.62 4.34
N ALA A 139 -15.30 35.72 3.63
CA ALA A 139 -15.44 37.07 4.15
C ALA A 139 -16.06 37.90 3.03
N ALA A 140 -17.38 38.00 3.10
CA ALA A 140 -18.19 38.93 2.35
C ALA A 140 -17.60 40.34 2.38
N THR A 141 -17.58 41.00 1.22
CA THR A 141 -18.40 42.20 0.94
C THR A 141 -17.95 42.69 -0.42
N GLY A 142 -18.69 42.29 -1.45
CA GLY A 142 -18.75 43.09 -2.66
C GLY A 142 -19.64 44.29 -2.37
N GLU A 143 -19.12 45.49 -2.60
CA GLU A 143 -19.95 46.58 -3.10
C GLU A 143 -19.02 47.54 -3.86
N SER A 144 -19.03 47.35 -5.18
CA SER A 144 -18.46 48.27 -6.16
C SER A 144 -19.37 49.49 -6.26
N ARG A 145 -18.77 50.67 -6.38
CA ARG A 145 -19.45 51.93 -6.70
C ARG A 145 -19.30 52.25 -8.18
#